data_AF-A0A2V6EWX0-F1
#
_entry.id   AF-A0A2V6EWX0-F1
#
_cell.length_a   1.000
_cell.length_b   1.000
_cell.length_c   1.000
_cell.angle_alpha   90.00
_cell.angle_beta   90.00
_cell.angle_gamma   90.00
#
_symmetry.space_group_name_H-M   'P 1'
#
loop_
_entity.id
_entity.type
_entity.pdbx_description
1 polymer ?
#
loop_
_entity_poly.entity_id
_entity_poly.type
_entity_poly.pdbx_seq_one_letter_code
_entity_poly.pdbx_strand_id
1 'polypeptide(L)'
;IRHRDRALELATRANQLSGGGNATVLRTLAAAYANAGEFSRAVEVGQLALSLTDRESPLAKALQQEIAGYQAGLPYREDVKQ
;
A
#
# COMPACT_ATOMS: atom_id res chain seq x y z
N ILE A 1 14.93 -6.41 10.45
CA ILE A 1 14.06 -5.32 10.96
C ILE A 1 14.50 -3.93 10.43
N ARG A 2 15.14 -3.82 9.24
CA ARG A 2 15.76 -2.54 8.79
C ARG A 2 15.10 -1.86 7.58
N HIS A 3 13.97 -2.37 7.07
CA HIS A 3 13.24 -1.74 5.95
C HIS A 3 11.88 -1.15 6.36
N ARG A 4 11.44 -1.41 7.60
CA ARG A 4 10.16 -0.96 8.14
C ARG A 4 10.12 0.54 8.42
N ASP A 5 11.25 1.19 8.72
CA ASP A 5 11.23 2.62 9.05
C ASP A 5 11.35 3.52 7.82
N ARG A 6 12.21 3.15 6.85
CA ARG A 6 12.38 3.93 5.60
C ARG A 6 11.10 4.05 4.79
N ALA A 7 10.31 2.99 4.78
CA ALA A 7 9.08 2.93 3.99
C ALA A 7 7.97 3.84 4.56
N LEU A 8 7.92 3.99 5.89
CA LEU A 8 7.04 4.93 6.56
C LEU A 8 7.53 6.35 6.33
N GLU A 9 8.83 6.59 6.48
CA GLU A 9 9.43 7.89 6.20
C GLU A 9 9.23 8.32 4.74
N LEU A 10 9.34 7.39 3.77
CA LEU A 10 9.06 7.64 2.35
C LEU A 10 7.58 7.93 2.08
N ALA A 11 6.66 7.19 2.70
CA ALA A 11 5.22 7.45 2.59
C ALA A 11 4.86 8.81 3.19
N THR A 12 5.40 9.14 4.37
CA THR A 12 5.23 10.44 5.02
C THR A 12 5.85 11.57 4.19
N ARG A 13 7.04 11.38 3.61
CA ARG A 13 7.66 12.36 2.70
C ARG A 13 6.90 12.53 1.40
N ALA A 14 6.45 11.46 0.77
CA ALA A 14 5.64 11.53 -0.44
C ALA A 14 4.32 12.26 -0.19
N ASN A 15 3.71 12.03 0.97
CA ASN A 15 2.53 12.76 1.40
C ASN A 15 2.82 14.25 1.63
N GLN A 16 3.94 14.59 2.26
CA GLN A 16 4.35 16.00 2.49
C GLN A 16 4.78 16.72 1.20
N LEU A 17 5.49 16.05 0.29
CA LEU A 17 6.03 16.61 -0.95
C LEU A 17 4.96 16.78 -2.04
N SER A 18 3.91 15.95 -2.03
CA SER A 18 2.78 16.10 -2.97
C SER A 18 1.74 17.13 -2.53
N GLY A 19 1.94 17.80 -1.38
CA GLY A 19 0.93 18.68 -0.77
C GLY A 19 -0.24 17.94 -0.14
N GLY A 20 -0.06 16.63 0.11
CA GLY A 20 -1.11 15.71 0.54
C GLY A 20 -1.90 15.14 -0.64
N GLY A 21 -1.68 13.87 -0.98
CA GLY A 21 -2.77 13.07 -1.55
C GLY A 21 -2.85 12.88 -3.06
N ASN A 22 -1.74 12.58 -3.76
CA ASN A 22 -1.92 11.89 -5.04
C ASN A 22 -1.97 10.38 -4.81
N ALA A 23 -3.19 9.85 -4.65
CA ALA A 23 -3.45 8.40 -4.51
C ALA A 23 -2.76 7.56 -5.60
N THR A 24 -2.44 8.14 -6.76
CA THR A 24 -1.65 7.51 -7.83
C THR A 24 -0.21 7.22 -7.40
N VAL A 25 0.44 8.14 -6.69
CA VAL A 25 1.83 7.97 -6.23
C VAL A 25 1.90 6.86 -5.18
N LEU A 26 0.94 6.84 -4.26
CA LEU A 26 0.84 5.79 -3.25
C LEU A 26 0.53 4.43 -3.88
N ARG A 27 -0.32 4.38 -4.90
CA ARG A 27 -0.55 3.16 -5.68
C ARG A 27 0.75 2.60 -6.28
N THR A 28 1.54 3.45 -6.93
CA THR A 28 2.84 3.03 -7.49
C THR A 28 3.79 2.54 -6.41
N LEU A 29 3.81 3.19 -5.24
CA LEU A 29 4.63 2.77 -4.11
C LEU A 29 4.18 1.41 -3.54
N ALA A 30 2.87 1.17 -3.46
CA ALA A 30 2.32 -0.12 -3.04
C ALA A 30 2.76 -1.24 -4.00
N ALA A 31 2.68 -1.02 -5.31
CA ALA A 31 3.15 -1.96 -6.31
C ALA A 31 4.67 -2.22 -6.20
N ALA A 32 5.47 -1.20 -5.90
CA ALA A 32 6.90 -1.36 -5.68
C ALA A 32 7.22 -2.25 -4.46
N TYR A 33 6.47 -2.09 -3.35
CA TYR A 33 6.60 -2.99 -2.19
C TYR A 33 6.20 -4.43 -2.53
N ALA A 34 5.12 -4.64 -3.28
CA ALA A 34 4.71 -5.97 -3.70
C ALA A 34 5.76 -6.64 -4.58
N ASN A 35 6.35 -5.90 -5.53
CA ASN A 35 7.42 -6.40 -6.38
C ASN A 35 8.71 -6.71 -5.59
N ALA A 36 8.92 -6.07 -4.45
CA ALA A 36 10.02 -6.36 -3.53
C ALA A 36 9.71 -7.54 -2.58
N GLY A 37 8.52 -8.16 -2.67
CA GLY A 37 8.06 -9.22 -1.77
C GLY A 37 7.56 -8.72 -0.40
N GLU A 38 7.50 -7.41 -0.19
CA GLU A 38 7.03 -6.76 1.04
C GLU A 38 5.51 -6.54 0.98
N PHE A 39 4.74 -7.62 0.83
CA PHE A 39 3.30 -7.59 0.60
C PHE A 39 2.51 -6.89 1.72
N SER A 40 2.90 -7.05 2.99
CA SER A 40 2.25 -6.34 4.11
C SER A 40 2.33 -4.82 3.95
N ARG A 41 3.45 -4.30 3.45
CA ARG A 41 3.65 -2.86 3.21
C ARG A 41 2.89 -2.40 1.96
N ALA A 42 2.82 -3.24 0.94
CA ALA A 42 1.98 -2.97 -0.23
C ALA A 42 0.51 -2.79 0.16
N VAL A 43 -0.01 -3.62 1.06
CA VAL A 43 -1.37 -3.50 1.60
C VAL A 43 -1.56 -2.19 2.38
N GLU A 44 -0.66 -1.88 3.32
CA GLU A 44 -0.73 -0.64 4.12
C GLU A 44 -0.77 0.62 3.22
N VAL A 45 0.14 0.70 2.26
CA VAL A 45 0.23 1.86 1.36
C VAL A 45 -0.95 1.91 0.39
N GLY A 46 -1.42 0.76 -0.10
CA GLY A 46 -2.62 0.67 -0.93
C GLY A 46 -3.87 1.14 -0.21
N GLN A 47 -4.04 0.78 1.07
CA GLN A 47 -5.16 1.26 1.90
C GLN A 47 -5.09 2.77 2.15
N LEU A 48 -3.90 3.31 2.40
CA LEU A 48 -3.70 4.75 2.52
C LEU A 48 -4.06 5.46 1.21
N ALA A 49 -3.62 4.92 0.07
CA ALA A 49 -3.99 5.44 -1.25
C ALA A 49 -5.51 5.45 -1.42
N LEU A 50 -6.18 4.35 -1.05
CA LEU A 50 -7.63 4.19 -1.14
C LEU A 50 -8.39 5.19 -0.26
N SER A 51 -7.85 5.53 0.92
CA SER A 51 -8.44 6.53 1.82
C SER A 51 -8.41 7.96 1.28
N LEU A 52 -7.56 8.22 0.28
CA LEU A 52 -7.34 9.54 -0.32
C LEU A 52 -8.06 9.70 -1.67
N THR A 53 -8.76 8.67 -2.14
CA THR A 53 -9.57 8.70 -3.36
C THR A 53 -11.05 8.57 -3.03
N ASP A 54 -11.90 9.19 -3.85
CA ASP A 54 -13.33 8.92 -3.83
C ASP A 54 -13.60 7.43 -4.04
N ARG A 55 -14.51 6.88 -3.25
CA ARG A 55 -14.82 5.45 -3.19
C ARG A 55 -15.38 4.90 -4.51
N GLU A 56 -16.03 5.77 -5.29
CA GLU A 56 -16.60 5.43 -6.59
C GLU A 56 -15.65 5.65 -7.76
N SER A 57 -14.47 6.24 -7.50
CA SER A 57 -13.52 6.53 -8.56
C SER A 57 -12.99 5.22 -9.18
N PRO A 58 -12.63 5.24 -10.47
CA PRO A 58 -11.93 4.12 -11.10
C PRO A 58 -10.62 3.76 -10.37
N LEU A 59 -9.96 4.74 -9.76
CA LEU A 59 -8.73 4.54 -9.00
C LEU A 59 -8.98 3.76 -7.70
N ALA A 60 -10.08 4.02 -7.00
CA ALA A 60 -10.47 3.27 -5.80
C ALA A 60 -10.73 1.79 -6.12
N LYS A 61 -11.43 1.51 -7.23
CA LYS A 61 -11.67 0.12 -7.68
C LYS A 61 -10.36 -0.59 -8.03
N ALA A 62 -9.44 0.07 -8.73
CA ALA A 62 -8.14 -0.49 -9.05
C ALA A 62 -7.31 -0.78 -7.79
N LEU A 63 -7.29 0.15 -6.83
CA LEU A 63 -6.61 -0.02 -5.55
C LEU A 63 -7.16 -1.18 -4.74
N GLN A 64 -8.49 -1.35 -4.68
CA GLN A 64 -9.10 -2.49 -3.99
C GLN A 64 -8.68 -3.84 -4.59
N GLN A 65 -8.61 -3.93 -5.92
CA GLN A 65 -8.15 -5.14 -6.61
C GLN A 65 -6.66 -5.42 -6.34
N GLU A 66 -5.81 -4.40 -6.37
CA GLU A 66 -4.39 -4.53 -6.08
C GLU A 66 -4.13 -4.95 -4.63
N ILE A 67 -4.83 -4.33 -3.66
CA ILE A 67 -4.75 -4.70 -2.25
C ILE A 67 -5.13 -6.17 -2.05
N ALA A 68 -6.22 -6.64 -2.68
CA ALA A 68 -6.62 -8.04 -2.60
C ALA A 68 -5.54 -8.97 -3.18
N GLY A 69 -4.90 -8.57 -4.27
CA GLY A 69 -3.76 -9.29 -4.85
C GLY A 69 -2.55 -9.34 -3.92
N TYR A 70 -2.23 -8.23 -3.25
CA TYR A 70 -1.14 -8.19 -2.26
C TYR A 70 -1.45 -9.06 -1.04
N GLN A 71 -2.70 -9.06 -0.57
CA GLN A 71 -3.15 -9.92 0.52
C GLN A 71 -3.08 -11.41 0.15
N ALA A 72 -3.41 -11.77 -1.09
CA ALA A 72 -3.24 -13.14 -1.58
C ALA A 72 -1.76 -13.56 -1.72
N GLY A 73 -0.85 -12.59 -1.90
CA GLY A 73 0.59 -12.78 -1.89
C GLY A 73 1.22 -12.85 -0.49
N LEU A 74 0.48 -12.50 0.57
CA LEU A 74 0.88 -12.87 1.93
C LEU A 74 0.89 -14.40 1.99
N PRO A 75 1.91 -15.01 2.63
CA PRO A 75 1.87 -16.45 2.86
C PRO A 75 0.52 -16.76 3.49
N TYR A 76 -0.24 -17.67 2.87
CA TYR A 76 -1.60 -18.09 3.25
C TYR A 76 -1.57 -18.79 4.61
N ARG A 77 -1.22 -18.05 5.66
CA ARG A 77 -0.82 -18.48 7.00
C ARG A 77 -0.74 -17.26 7.92
N GLU A 78 -1.89 -16.63 8.15
CA GLU A 78 -2.24 -16.29 9.52
C GLU A 78 -2.88 -17.54 10.17
N ASP A 79 -2.16 -18.66 10.23
CA ASP A 79 -2.28 -19.53 11.40
C ASP A 79 -1.72 -18.74 12.58
N VAL A 80 -2.60 -17.91 13.13
CA VAL A 80 -2.72 -17.75 14.58
C VAL A 80 -2.57 -19.13 15.20
N LYS A 81 -1.44 -19.42 15.85
CA LYS A 81 -1.36 -20.05 17.17
C LYS A 81 -0.12 -19.57 17.92
N GLN A 82 -0.41 -18.78 18.96
CA GLN A 82 0.23 -18.62 20.27
C GLN A 82 1.65 -19.15 20.47
#